data_AF-A0A1X0Y2K7-F1
#
_entry.id   AF-A0A1X0Y2K7-F1
#
_cell.length_a   1.000
_cell.length_b   1.000
_cell.length_c   1.000
_cell.angle_alpha   90.00
_cell.angle_beta   90.00
_cell.angle_gamma   90.00
#
_symmetry.space_group_name_H-M   'P 1'
#
loop_
_entity.id
_entity.type
_entity.pdbx_description
1 polymer ?
#
loop_
_entity_poly.entity_id
_entity_poly.type
_entity_poly.pdbx_seq_one_letter_code
_entity_poly.pdbx_strand_id
1 'polypeptide(L)' 'MFGMGTTELMIIMAIVLVIFGAGKLPQVGGALGKGISNFKKGLNDAGEVEIEEVLVETEKN' A
#
# COMPACT_ATOMS: atom_id res chain seq x y z
N MET A 1 -18.00 17.53 19.44
CA MET A 1 -17.85 18.17 18.12
C MET A 1 -17.65 17.11 17.02
N PHE A 2 -18.58 16.16 16.88
CA PHE A 2 -18.52 15.04 15.92
C PHE A 2 -19.23 15.41 14.59
N GLY A 3 -18.83 16.53 13.98
CA GLY A 3 -19.62 17.14 12.89
C GLY A 3 -18.96 17.23 11.51
N MET A 4 -17.65 17.47 11.42
CA MET A 4 -17.01 17.93 10.16
C MET A 4 -15.98 16.98 9.55
N GLY A 5 -15.54 15.93 10.25
CA GLY A 5 -14.49 15.06 9.71
C GLY A 5 -15.05 13.81 9.04
N THR A 6 -15.66 12.97 9.85
CA THR A 6 -16.03 11.61 9.47
C THR A 6 -17.35 11.54 8.71
N THR A 7 -18.34 12.37 9.08
CA THR A 7 -19.67 12.36 8.44
C THR A 7 -19.60 12.86 6.99
N GLU A 8 -18.92 13.99 6.74
CA GLU A 8 -18.75 14.52 5.38
C GLU A 8 -17.93 13.56 4.50
N LEU A 9 -16.87 12.95 5.04
CA LEU A 9 -16.12 11.92 4.33
C LEU A 9 -17.00 10.71 3.98
N MET A 10 -17.89 10.28 4.88
CA MET A 10 -18.81 9.16 4.64
C MET A 10 -19.84 9.49 3.55
N ILE A 11 -20.34 10.72 3.51
CA ILE A 11 -21.24 11.19 2.45
C ILE A 11 -20.53 11.23 1.09
N ILE A 12 -19.31 11.77 1.04
CA ILE A 12 -18.49 11.78 -0.19
C ILE A 12 -18.21 10.35 -0.64
N MET A 13 -17.85 9.45 0.28
CA MET A 13 -17.63 8.04 -0.02
C MET A 13 -18.89 7.38 -0.58
N ALA A 14 -20.07 7.68 -0.03
CA ALA A 14 -21.33 7.17 -0.54
C ALA A 14 -21.62 7.65 -1.97
N ILE A 15 -21.38 8.93 -2.29
CA ILE A 15 -21.55 9.48 -3.64
C ILE A 15 -20.61 8.78 -4.63
N VAL A 16 -19.33 8.61 -4.26
CA VAL A 16 -18.34 7.90 -5.07
C VAL A 16 -18.79 6.45 -5.31
N LEU A 17 -19.30 5.76 -4.29
CA LEU A 17 -19.83 4.41 -4.43
C LEU A 17 -21.06 4.33 -5.34
N VAL A 18 -21.90 5.37 -5.40
CA VAL A 18 -23.05 5.42 -6.32
C VAL A 18 -22.58 5.60 -7.77
N ILE A 19 -21.58 6.46 -8.01
CA ILE A 19 -21.05 6.72 -9.36
C ILE A 19 -20.27 5.52 -9.90
N PHE A 20 -19.36 4.99 -9.10
CA PHE A 20 -18.46 3.91 -9.51
C PHE A 20 -19.04 2.50 -9.25
N GLY A 21 -20.01 2.38 -8.35
CA GLY A 21 -20.56 1.11 -7.90
C GLY A 21 -19.72 0.46 -6.78
N ALA A 22 -20.39 -0.25 -5.86
CA ALA A 22 -19.75 -0.90 -4.72
C ALA A 22 -18.71 -1.99 -5.09
N GLY A 23 -18.77 -2.54 -6.30
CA GLY A 23 -17.82 -3.55 -6.77
C GLY A 23 -16.52 -2.99 -7.36
N LYS A 24 -16.52 -1.74 -7.86
CA LYS A 24 -15.34 -1.17 -8.54
C LYS A 24 -14.26 -0.72 -7.56
N LEU A 25 -14.64 -0.15 -6.41
CA LEU A 25 -13.68 0.28 -5.39
C LEU A 25 -12.80 -0.87 -4.87
N PRO A 26 -13.35 -2.01 -4.44
CA PRO A 26 -12.55 -3.16 -3.99
C PRO A 26 -11.68 -3.75 -5.10
N GLN A 27 -12.16 -3.75 -6.34
CA GLN A 27 -11.40 -4.25 -7.50
C GLN A 27 -10.16 -3.38 -7.76
N VAL A 28 -10.32 -2.06 -7.77
CA VAL A 28 -9.22 -1.11 -7.95
C VAL A 28 -8.28 -1.12 -6.74
N GLY A 29 -8.82 -1.10 -5.52
CA GLY A 29 -8.04 -1.18 -4.29
C GLY A 29 -7.23 -2.47 -4.18
N GLY A 30 -7.77 -3.60 -4.61
CA GLY A 30 -7.06 -4.88 -4.65
C GLY A 30 -5.90 -4.88 -5.66
N ALA A 31 -6.08 -4.28 -6.83
CA ALA A 31 -5.00 -4.15 -7.82
C ALA A 31 -3.88 -3.21 -7.32
N LEU A 32 -4.25 -2.05 -6.78
CA LEU A 32 -3.31 -1.09 -6.19
C LEU A 32 -2.58 -1.69 -4.99
N GLY A 33 -3.29 -2.38 -4.11
CA GLY A 33 -2.72 -3.02 -2.92
C GLY A 33 -1.69 -4.10 -3.28
N LYS A 34 -1.95 -4.90 -4.32
CA LYS A 34 -0.96 -5.86 -4.85
C LYS A 34 0.26 -5.14 -5.44
N GLY A 35 0.06 -4.05 -6.18
CA GLY A 35 1.15 -3.23 -6.71
C GLY A 35 2.04 -2.66 -5.60
N ILE A 36 1.44 -2.06 -4.58
CA ILE A 36 2.15 -1.51 -3.41
C ILE A 36 2.86 -2.63 -2.63
N SER A 37 2.22 -3.78 -2.44
CA SER A 37 2.82 -4.91 -1.73
C SER A 37 4.05 -5.45 -2.46
N ASN A 38 3.97 -5.62 -3.79
CA ASN A 38 5.09 -6.08 -4.59
C ASN A 38 6.21 -5.04 -4.65
N PHE A 39 5.85 -3.75 -4.74
CA PHE A 39 6.82 -2.65 -4.68
C PHE A 39 7.57 -2.64 -3.35
N LYS A 40 6.86 -2.79 -2.22
CA LYS A 40 7.48 -2.87 -0.89
C LYS A 40 8.39 -4.09 -0.76
N LYS A 41 7.99 -5.25 -1.30
CA LYS A 41 8.83 -6.46 -1.31
C LYS A 41 10.11 -6.23 -2.12
N GLY A 42 10.02 -5.69 -3.33
CA GLY A 42 11.20 -5.40 -4.15
C GLY A 42 12.16 -4.40 -3.51
N LEU A 43 11.66 -3.42 -2.75
CA LEU A 43 12.51 -2.50 -1.98
C LEU A 43 13.22 -3.19 -0.81
N ASN A 44 12.54 -4.12 -0.13
CA ASN A 44 13.14 -4.89 0.96
C ASN A 44 14.18 -5.89 0.44
N ASP A 45 13.88 -6.62 -0.63
CA ASP A 45 14.81 -7.57 -1.23
C ASP A 45 16.07 -6.84 -1.75
N ALA A 46 15.92 -5.63 -2.32
CA ALA A 46 17.06 -4.81 -2.73
C ALA A 46 17.91 -4.33 -1.55
N GLY A 47 17.28 -4.03 -0.40
CA GLY A 47 17.99 -3.65 0.82
C GLY A 47 18.63 -4.82 1.56
N GLU A 48 18.08 -6.04 1.44
CA GLU A 48 18.64 -7.25 2.05
C GLU A 48 19.89 -7.74 1.29
N VAL A 49 19.91 -7.64 -0.04
CA VAL A 49 21.07 -8.02 -0.87
C VAL A 49 22.33 -7.21 -0.53
N GLU A 50 22.20 -5.92 -0.22
CA GLU A 50 23.34 -5.08 0.17
C GLU A 50 23.91 -5.43 1.57
N ILE A 51 23.09 -5.96 2.48
CA ILE A 51 23.53 -6.26 3.86
C ILE A 51 24.23 -7.62 3.92
N GLU A 52 23.78 -8.59 3.12
CA GLU A 52 24.34 -9.95 3.11
C GLU A 52 25.73 -9.98 2.44
N GLU A 53 25.96 -9.18 1.39
CA GLU A 53 27.26 -9.09 0.70
C GLU A 53 28.34 -8.43 1.59
N VAL A 54 27.98 -7.42 2.39
CA VAL A 54 28.89 -6.73 3.33
C VAL A 54 29.29 -7.61 4.52
N LEU A 55 28.38 -8.46 5.01
CA LEU A 55 28.67 -9.37 6.13
C LEU A 55 29.60 -10.52 5.69
N VAL A 56 29.44 -11.05 4.47
CA VAL A 56 30.30 -12.12 3.93
C VAL A 56 31.74 -11.65 3.70
N GLU A 57 31.95 -10.37 3.38
CA GLU A 57 33.29 -9.81 3.14
C GLU A 57 34.02 -9.44 4.43
N THR A 58 33.29 -9.21 5.53
CA THR A 58 33.87 -8.89 6.85
C THR A 58 34.34 -10.13 7.62
N GLU A 59 33.77 -11.31 7.36
CA GLU A 59 34.19 -12.57 8.02
C GLU A 59 35.43 -13.23 7.38
N LYS A 60 35.92 -12.72 6.24
CA LYS A 60 37.00 -13.34 5.47
C LYS A 60 38.39 -12.73 5.68
N ASN A 61 38.54 -11.74 6.55
CA ASN A 61 39.79 -11.01 6.82
C ASN A 61 40.27 -11.18 8.27
#